data_AF-A0A9E5ZK24-F1
#
_entry.id   AF-A0A9E5ZK24-F1
#
_cell.length_a   1.000
_cell.length_b   1.000
_cell.length_c   1.000
_cell.angle_alpha   90.00
_cell.angle_beta   90.00
_cell.angle_gamma   90.00
#
_symmetry.space_group_name_H-M   'P 1'
#
loop_
_entity.id
_entity.type
_entity.pdbx_description
1 polymer ?
#
loop_
_entity_poly.entity_id
_entity_poly.type
_entity_poly.pdbx_seq_one_letter_code
_entity_poly.pdbx_strand_id
1 'polypeptide(L)'
;MNRCKKNVTKSWRLNQTYIKVAEKDRFIHRAVNKQENTIDFLLTKRRMKGSAQKFLKKAIGNKGKPRIINIDKSEANTARIKTRNKRSFTS
;
A
#
# COMPACT_ATOMS: atom_id res chain seq x y z
N MET A 1 -17.79 -14.73 29.29
CA MET A 1 -16.40 -14.31 28.99
C MET A 1 -16.23 -14.17 27.49
N ASN A 2 -16.56 -13.00 26.91
CA ASN A 2 -16.45 -12.79 25.47
C ASN A 2 -15.03 -12.33 25.13
N ARG A 3 -14.26 -13.20 24.47
CA ARG A 3 -12.93 -12.85 23.96
C ARG A 3 -13.09 -11.77 22.90
N CYS A 4 -12.84 -10.52 23.28
CA CYS A 4 -12.59 -9.42 22.36
C CYS A 4 -11.48 -9.84 21.39
N LYS A 5 -11.87 -10.18 20.16
CA LYS A 5 -10.95 -10.52 19.07
C LYS A 5 -9.96 -9.35 18.93
N LYS A 6 -8.71 -9.62 19.31
CA LYS A 6 -7.59 -8.67 19.41
C LYS A 6 -7.61 -7.67 18.25
N ASN A 7 -7.91 -6.39 18.56
CA ASN A 7 -7.58 -5.17 17.82
C ASN A 7 -7.01 -5.37 16.40
N VAL A 8 -7.82 -5.85 15.47
CA VAL A 8 -7.40 -6.02 14.08
C VAL A 8 -7.36 -4.61 13.48
N THR A 9 -6.13 -4.08 13.42
CA THR A 9 -5.65 -3.16 12.37
C THR A 9 -6.21 -1.72 12.33
N LYS A 10 -5.97 -0.95 13.40
CA LYS A 10 -6.24 0.50 13.42
C LYS A 10 -5.44 1.31 12.38
N SER A 11 -4.31 0.81 11.90
CA SER A 11 -3.45 1.54 10.94
C SER A 11 -3.18 0.67 9.72
N TRP A 12 -3.46 1.23 8.55
CA TRP A 12 -3.21 0.60 7.25
C TRP A 12 -2.07 1.32 6.55
N ARG A 13 -1.21 0.57 5.87
CA ARG A 13 -0.24 1.08 4.92
C ARG A 13 -0.66 0.68 3.51
N LEU A 14 -0.80 1.66 2.64
CA LEU A 14 -1.16 1.50 1.25
C LEU A 14 0.09 1.69 0.39
N ASN A 15 0.52 0.62 -0.28
CA ASN A 15 1.66 0.64 -1.18
C ASN A 15 1.19 0.47 -2.62
N GLN A 16 1.81 1.20 -3.55
CA GLN A 16 1.64 1.00 -4.98
C GLN A 16 2.94 0.46 -5.57
N THR A 17 2.89 -0.73 -6.16
CA THR A 17 4.02 -1.40 -6.81
C THR A 17 3.65 -1.77 -8.24
N TYR A 18 4.67 -1.96 -9.07
CA TYR A 18 4.54 -2.50 -10.42
C TYR A 18 5.04 -3.95 -10.42
N ILE A 19 4.29 -4.84 -11.05
CA ILE A 19 4.64 -6.25 -11.18
C ILE A 19 4.40 -6.71 -12.62
N LYS A 20 5.22 -7.66 -13.08
CA LYS A 20 5.02 -8.33 -14.37
C LYS A 20 4.25 -9.63 -14.14
N VAL A 21 3.12 -9.81 -14.82
CA VAL A 21 2.26 -10.99 -14.72
C VAL A 21 1.99 -11.51 -16.12
N ALA A 22 2.43 -12.73 -16.43
CA ALA A 22 2.32 -13.35 -17.76
C ALA A 22 2.79 -12.40 -18.87
N GLU A 23 4.03 -11.91 -18.74
CA GLU A 23 4.69 -10.96 -19.65
C GLU A 23 4.05 -9.58 -19.75
N LYS A 24 2.94 -9.32 -19.04
CA LYS A 24 2.23 -8.06 -19.07
C LYS A 24 2.47 -7.27 -17.80
N ASP A 25 2.68 -5.99 -18.01
CA ASP A 25 2.90 -5.01 -16.97
C ASP A 25 1.60 -4.69 -16.25
N ARG A 26 1.64 -4.75 -14.92
CA ARG A 26 0.49 -4.53 -14.05
C ARG A 26 0.88 -3.64 -12.88
N PHE A 27 -0.08 -2.85 -12.44
CA PHE A 27 0.04 -2.04 -11.23
C PHE A 27 -0.73 -2.73 -10.12
N ILE A 28 -0.11 -2.89 -8.96
CA ILE A 28 -0.75 -3.44 -7.76
C ILE A 28 -0.82 -2.36 -6.68
N HIS A 29 -2.01 -2.21 -6.11
CA HIS A 29 -2.25 -1.47 -4.88
C HIS A 29 -2.43 -2.50 -3.77
N ARG A 30 -1.64 -2.45 -2.70
CA ARG A 30 -1.72 -3.38 -1.58
C ARG A 30 -1.95 -2.62 -0.28
N ALA A 31 -2.97 -3.00 0.48
CA ALA A 31 -3.16 -2.58 1.85
C ALA A 31 -2.57 -3.63 2.79
N VAL A 32 -1.68 -3.22 3.67
CA VAL A 32 -1.12 -4.06 4.73
C VAL A 32 -1.38 -3.44 6.09
N ASN A 33 -1.41 -4.29 7.12
CA ASN A 33 -1.47 -3.81 8.50
C ASN A 33 -0.08 -3.50 9.07
N LYS A 34 -0.03 -3.09 10.33
CA LYS A 34 1.22 -2.83 11.04
C LYS A 34 2.11 -4.07 11.17
N GLN A 35 1.52 -5.27 11.19
CA GLN A 35 2.21 -6.56 11.20
C GLN A 35 2.57 -7.05 9.79
N GLU A 36 2.46 -6.19 8.77
CA GLU A 36 2.71 -6.50 7.36
C GLU A 36 1.79 -7.57 6.73
N ASN A 37 0.77 -8.03 7.46
CA ASN A 37 -0.24 -8.91 6.89
C ASN A 37 -1.06 -8.17 5.84
N THR A 38 -1.29 -8.83 4.71
CA THR A 38 -2.09 -8.29 3.61
C THR A 38 -3.55 -8.24 4.02
N ILE A 39 -4.13 -7.04 3.94
CA ILE A 39 -5.55 -6.78 4.20
C ILE A 39 -6.35 -6.98 2.92
N ASP A 40 -5.91 -6.34 1.84
CA ASP A 40 -6.53 -6.41 0.53
C ASP A 40 -5.53 -5.97 -0.57
N PHE A 41 -5.80 -6.32 -1.81
CA PHE A 41 -5.02 -5.89 -2.97
C PHE A 41 -5.90 -5.63 -4.20
N LEU A 42 -5.46 -4.70 -5.05
CA LEU A 42 -6.08 -4.42 -6.34
C LEU A 42 -5.02 -4.42 -7.44
N LEU A 43 -5.23 -5.27 -8.43
CA LEU A 43 -4.40 -5.33 -9.63
C LEU A 43 -5.08 -4.58 -10.79
N THR A 44 -4.38 -3.64 -11.40
CA THR A 44 -4.86 -2.90 -12.57
C THR A 44 -3.91 -3.06 -13.75
N LYS A 45 -4.47 -3.09 -14.97
CA LYS A 45 -3.69 -3.17 -16.22
C LYS A 45 -2.96 -1.85 -16.55
N ARG A 46 -3.49 -0.72 -16.09
CA ARG A 46 -2.95 0.62 -16.34
C ARG A 46 -2.92 1.42 -15.04
N ARG A 47 -2.03 2.41 -14.97
CA ARG A 47 -2.01 3.39 -13.89
C ARG A 47 -3.18 4.36 -14.08
N MET A 48 -4.24 4.20 -13.30
CA MET A 48 -5.41 5.07 -13.40
C MET A 48 -5.38 6.14 -12.31
N LYS A 49 -5.62 7.40 -12.69
CA LYS A 49 -5.85 8.49 -11.73
C LYS A 49 -7.11 8.16 -10.94
N GLY A 50 -6.95 7.80 -9.66
CA GLY A 50 -8.05 7.41 -8.77
C GLY A 50 -8.23 5.90 -8.53
N SER A 51 -7.40 5.00 -9.09
CA SER A 51 -7.44 3.57 -8.74
C SER A 51 -7.21 3.34 -7.24
N ALA A 52 -6.29 4.10 -6.63
CA ALA A 52 -6.05 4.05 -5.19
C ALA A 52 -7.28 4.46 -4.36
N GLN A 53 -8.04 5.46 -4.81
CA GLN A 53 -9.27 5.90 -4.14
C GLN A 53 -10.38 4.86 -4.27
N LYS A 54 -10.57 4.28 -5.47
CA LYS A 54 -11.53 3.19 -5.70
C LYS A 54 -11.17 1.96 -4.87
N PHE A 55 -9.89 1.59 -4.84
CA PHE A 55 -9.40 0.52 -3.99
C PHE A 55 -9.70 0.79 -2.52
N LEU A 56 -9.38 1.98 -2.02
CA LEU A 56 -9.59 2.33 -0.63
C LEU A 56 -11.07 2.26 -0.24
N LYS A 57 -11.97 2.80 -1.07
CA LYS A 57 -13.43 2.69 -0.84
C LYS A 57 -13.87 1.23 -0.74
N LYS A 58 -13.40 0.37 -1.65
CA LYS A 58 -13.72 -1.07 -1.65
C LYS A 58 -13.16 -1.77 -0.41
N ALA A 59 -11.90 -1.52 -0.07
CA ALA A 59 -11.25 -2.13 1.09
C ALA A 59 -11.94 -1.72 2.40
N ILE A 60 -12.33 -0.45 2.55
CA ILE A 60 -13.10 0.03 3.71
C ILE A 60 -14.46 -0.66 3.81
N GLY A 61 -15.17 -0.80 2.69
CA GLY A 61 -16.46 -1.49 2.67
C GLY A 61 -16.36 -2.97 3.04
N ASN A 62 -15.28 -3.65 2.61
CA ASN A 62 -15.13 -5.09 2.81
C ASN A 62 -14.46 -5.48 4.13
N LYS A 63 -13.49 -4.70 4.60
CA LYS A 63 -12.59 -5.05 5.72
C LYS A 63 -12.80 -4.17 6.95
N GLY A 64 -13.68 -3.18 6.86
CA GLY A 64 -13.95 -2.21 7.92
C GLY A 64 -13.10 -0.95 7.81
N LYS A 65 -13.46 0.07 8.59
CA LYS A 65 -12.84 1.40 8.52
C LYS A 65 -11.53 1.44 9.33
N PRO A 66 -10.38 1.71 8.70
CA PRO A 66 -9.15 1.98 9.44
C PRO A 66 -9.24 3.30 10.21
N ARG A 67 -8.50 3.39 11.31
CA ARG A 67 -8.34 4.65 12.06
C ARG A 67 -7.31 5.56 11.39
N ILE A 68 -6.27 4.99 10.79
CA ILE A 68 -5.15 5.70 10.14
C ILE A 68 -4.84 5.00 8.82
N ILE A 69 -4.64 5.78 7.75
CA ILE A 69 -4.19 5.28 6.45
C ILE A 69 -2.92 6.03 6.07
N ASN A 70 -1.82 5.30 5.97
CA ASN A 70 -0.55 5.80 5.47
C ASN A 70 -0.40 5.38 4.01
N ILE A 71 -0.23 6.33 3.10
CA ILE A 71 0.01 6.04 1.68
C ILE A 71 1.50 6.19 1.44
N ASP A 72 2.19 5.08 1.24
CA ASP A 72 3.61 5.12 0.93
C ASP A 72 3.81 5.52 -0.54
N LYS A 73 4.57 6.59 -0.77
CA LYS A 73 4.85 7.09 -2.12
C LYS A 73 5.93 6.24 -2.76
N SER A 74 5.62 4.99 -3.13
CA SER A 74 6.49 4.06 -3.87
C SER A 74 7.88 3.87 -3.27
N GLU A 75 8.20 2.64 -2.89
CA GLU A 75 9.53 2.24 -2.43
C GLU A 75 10.65 2.62 -3.42
N ALA A 76 10.34 2.72 -4.72
CA ALA A 76 11.27 3.20 -5.74
C ALA A 76 11.63 4.70 -5.57
N ASN A 77 10.69 5.53 -5.12
CA ASN A 77 11.01 6.93 -4.78
C ASN A 77 11.81 7.00 -3.49
N THR A 78 11.49 6.17 -2.50
CA THR A 78 12.26 6.08 -1.25
C THR A 78 13.69 5.64 -1.53
N ALA A 79 13.91 4.63 -2.39
CA ALA A 79 15.22 4.22 -2.86
C ALA A 79 15.92 5.34 -3.63
N ARG A 80 15.22 6.03 -4.55
CA ARG A 80 15.78 7.16 -5.31
C ARG A 80 16.14 8.35 -4.42
N ILE A 81 15.32 8.67 -3.42
CA ILE A 81 15.57 9.72 -2.41
C ILE A 81 16.72 9.31 -1.49
N LYS A 82 16.76 8.06 -1.01
CA LYS A 82 17.89 7.54 -0.22
C LYS A 82 19.20 7.61 -1.00
N THR A 83 19.21 7.23 -2.28
CA THR A 83 20.39 7.34 -3.16
C THR A 83 20.77 8.80 -3.43
N ARG A 84 19.81 9.71 -3.65
CA ARG A 84 20.08 11.15 -3.80
C ARG A 84 20.68 11.74 -2.52
N ASN A 85 20.11 11.42 -1.35
CA ASN A 85 20.58 11.92 -0.06
C ASN A 85 22.01 11.45 0.25
N LYS A 86 22.34 10.18 -0.04
CA LYS A 86 23.71 9.67 0.10
C LYS A 86 24.75 10.46 -0.71
N ARG A 87 24.38 10.98 -1.89
CA ARG A 87 25.28 11.79 -2.74
C ARG A 87 25.48 13.21 -2.24
N SER A 88 24.53 13.75 -1.48
CA SER A 88 24.61 15.12 -0.93
C SER A 88 25.34 15.21 0.43
N PHE A 89 25.80 14.08 0.99
CA PHE A 89 26.72 14.04 2.14
C PHE A 89 28.17 13.72 1.74
N THR A 90 28.45 13.73 0.43
CA THR A 90 29.79 13.58 -0.14
C THR A 90 30.08 14.79 -1.02
N SER A 91 30.25 15.96 -0.40
CA SER A 91 30.94 17.14 -0.92
C SER A 91 31.45 17.95 0.26
#